data_AF-A0AAV3YC35-F1
#
_entry.id   AF-A0AAV3YC35-F1
#
_cell.length_a   1.000
_cell.length_b   1.000
_cell.length_c   1.000
_cell.angle_alpha   90.00
_cell.angle_beta   90.00
_cell.angle_gamma   90.00
#
_symmetry.space_group_name_H-M   'P 1'
#
loop_
_entity.id
_entity.type
_entity.pdbx_description
1 polymer ?
#
loop_
_entity_poly.entity_id
_entity_poly.type
_entity_poly.pdbx_seq_one_letter_code
_entity_poly.pdbx_strand_id
1 'polypeptide(L)'
;MFDNVPNVRQRFTKVKADQEKSSLIADEMFLAHSHAVILALDQAIGLLDDPTKLKMKMTTLVKMHVHQNPPIGSEYFEPFASSSHTFAMVILGLPEDHPEVQAWVKFLYAFRNMVKAEEDALGGEAATEKARTCCTIL
;
A
#
# COMPACT_ATOMS: atom_id res chain seq x y z
N MET A 1 -5.19 5.81 9.33
CA MET A 1 -4.88 4.45 8.80
C MET A 1 -5.34 3.38 9.78
N PHE A 2 -4.79 3.29 10.99
CA PHE A 2 -5.18 2.28 11.99
C PHE A 2 -6.67 2.24 12.37
N ASP A 3 -7.37 3.38 12.22
CA ASP A 3 -8.82 3.46 12.51
C ASP A 3 -9.68 3.31 11.24
N ASN A 4 -9.08 3.35 10.05
CA ASN A 4 -9.79 3.39 8.76
C ASN A 4 -9.56 2.14 7.90
N VAL A 5 -8.53 1.35 8.20
CA VAL A 5 -8.18 0.12 7.46
C VAL A 5 -8.44 -1.08 8.38
N PRO A 6 -9.44 -1.92 8.08
CA PRO A 6 -9.76 -3.08 8.89
C PRO A 6 -8.56 -4.01 9.09
N ASN A 7 -8.42 -4.56 10.30
CA ASN A 7 -7.39 -5.53 10.68
C ASN A 7 -5.92 -5.09 10.51
N VAL A 8 -5.66 -3.85 10.07
CA VAL A 8 -4.30 -3.38 9.75
C VAL A 8 -3.37 -3.43 10.96
N ARG A 9 -3.89 -3.16 12.16
CA ARG A 9 -3.13 -3.20 13.42
C ARG A 9 -2.46 -4.57 13.63
N GLN A 10 -3.10 -5.66 13.19
CA GLN A 10 -2.57 -7.03 13.33
C GLN A 10 -1.35 -7.31 12.44
N ARG A 11 -1.09 -6.47 11.42
CA ARG A 11 0.08 -6.59 10.54
C ARG A 11 1.34 -5.96 11.13
N PHE A 12 1.22 -5.19 12.19
CA PHE A 12 2.35 -4.55 12.87
C PHE A 12 2.79 -5.40 14.05
N THR A 13 3.70 -6.33 13.83
CA THR A 13 4.20 -7.23 14.89
C THR A 13 5.26 -6.60 15.80
N LYS A 14 5.89 -5.51 15.35
CA LYS A 14 6.95 -4.79 16.08
C LYS A 14 6.49 -3.49 16.74
N VAL A 15 5.26 -3.07 16.46
CA VAL A 15 4.62 -1.91 17.09
C VAL A 15 3.56 -2.46 18.04
N LYS A 16 3.41 -1.86 19.23
CA LYS A 16 2.23 -2.14 20.06
C LYS A 16 1.02 -1.46 19.44
N ALA A 17 0.50 -2.05 18.37
CA ALA A 17 -0.45 -1.40 17.49
C ALA A 17 -1.85 -1.28 18.08
N ASP A 18 -2.11 -1.84 19.26
CA ASP A 18 -3.36 -1.76 20.02
C ASP A 18 -3.38 -0.60 21.04
N GLN A 19 -2.23 0.05 21.28
CA GLN A 19 -2.14 1.15 22.22
C GLN A 19 -2.92 2.40 21.75
N GLU A 20 -3.24 3.26 22.72
CA GLU A 20 -3.87 4.56 22.50
C GLU A 20 -3.02 5.45 21.59
N LYS A 21 -3.68 6.35 20.86
CA LYS A 21 -3.02 7.23 19.87
C LYS A 21 -1.87 8.05 20.47
N SER A 22 -2.01 8.54 21.69
CA SER A 22 -0.97 9.31 22.39
C SER A 22 0.30 8.49 22.65
N SER A 23 0.17 7.18 22.84
CA SER A 23 1.31 6.29 23.01
C SER A 23 1.91 5.85 21.67
N LEU A 24 1.07 5.66 20.64
CA LEU A 24 1.54 5.33 19.28
C LEU A 24 2.48 6.40 18.70
N ILE A 25 2.18 7.68 18.92
CA ILE A 25 3.02 8.78 18.38
C ILE A 25 4.39 8.88 19.06
N ALA A 26 4.62 8.15 20.15
CA ALA A 26 5.91 8.04 20.82
C ALA A 26 6.60 6.69 20.57
N ASP A 27 5.94 5.75 19.88
CA ASP A 27 6.50 4.43 19.57
C ASP A 27 7.53 4.55 18.43
N GLU A 28 8.78 4.20 18.71
CA GLU A 28 9.89 4.36 17.76
C GLU A 28 9.69 3.57 16.46
N MET A 29 9.11 2.37 16.54
CA MET A 29 8.87 1.53 15.36
C MET A 29 7.73 2.08 14.51
N PHE A 30 6.69 2.64 15.15
CA PHE A 30 5.62 3.35 14.47
C PHE A 30 6.13 4.61 13.76
N LEU A 31 6.98 5.39 14.43
CA LEU A 31 7.61 6.58 13.85
C LEU A 31 8.54 6.22 12.69
N ALA A 32 9.36 5.17 12.83
CA ALA A 32 10.24 4.69 11.77
C ALA A 32 9.44 4.24 10.54
N HIS A 33 8.34 3.50 10.73
CA HIS A 33 7.47 3.12 9.62
C HIS A 33 6.81 4.33 8.96
N SER A 34 6.31 5.28 9.76
CA SER A 34 5.69 6.51 9.25
C SER A 34 6.69 7.33 8.41
N HIS A 35 7.93 7.45 8.85
CA HIS A 35 8.99 8.10 8.10
C HIS A 35 9.32 7.36 6.80
N ALA A 36 9.38 6.01 6.84
CA ALA A 36 9.61 5.21 5.64
C ALA A 36 8.50 5.39 4.59
N VAL A 37 7.24 5.53 5.00
CA VAL A 37 6.12 5.83 4.10
C VAL A 37 6.29 7.21 3.45
N ILE A 38 6.60 8.24 4.24
CA ILE A 38 6.81 9.61 3.74
C ILE A 38 7.97 9.62 2.73
N LEU A 39 9.10 9.00 3.07
CA LEU A 39 10.26 8.92 2.17
C LEU A 39 9.94 8.15 0.88
N ALA A 40 9.17 7.07 0.95
CA ALA A 40 8.76 6.32 -0.23
C ALA A 40 7.89 7.16 -1.18
N LEU A 41 6.98 7.97 -0.63
CA LEU A 41 6.14 8.90 -1.40
C LEU A 41 6.98 10.02 -2.01
N ASP A 42 7.86 10.65 -1.24
CA ASP A 42 8.77 11.70 -1.73
C ASP A 42 9.64 11.20 -2.89
N GLN A 43 10.23 10.01 -2.74
CA GLN A 43 10.99 9.36 -3.80
C GLN A 43 10.17 9.05 -5.04
N ALA A 44 8.88 8.69 -4.89
CA ALA A 44 8.01 8.47 -6.04
C ALA A 44 7.70 9.79 -6.76
N ILE A 45 7.43 10.86 -6.03
CA ILE A 45 7.18 12.20 -6.58
C ILE A 45 8.41 12.74 -7.31
N GLY A 46 9.61 12.51 -6.76
CA GLY A 46 10.87 12.88 -7.40
C GLY A 46 11.19 12.12 -8.70
N LEU A 47 10.36 11.14 -9.09
CA LEU A 47 10.48 10.36 -10.33
C LEU A 47 9.34 10.61 -11.32
N LEU A 48 8.49 11.62 -11.11
CA LEU A 48 7.34 11.90 -11.98
C LEU A 48 7.72 12.25 -13.43
N ASP A 49 8.93 12.77 -13.65
CA ASP A 49 9.50 13.08 -14.97
C ASP A 49 10.12 11.86 -15.68
N ASP A 50 10.30 10.74 -14.97
CA ASP A 50 10.80 9.46 -15.49
C ASP A 50 9.79 8.33 -15.23
N PRO A 51 8.81 8.15 -16.15
CA PRO A 51 7.76 7.14 -15.99
C PRO A 51 8.29 5.70 -15.83
N THR A 52 9.46 5.40 -16.39
CA THR A 52 10.06 4.06 -16.29
C THR A 52 10.61 3.83 -14.89
N LYS A 53 11.39 4.77 -14.35
CA LYS A 53 11.88 4.69 -12.97
C LYS A 53 10.75 4.74 -11.94
N LEU A 54 9.74 5.59 -12.16
CA LEU A 54 8.55 5.63 -11.32
C LEU A 54 7.87 4.26 -11.27
N LYS A 55 7.60 3.65 -12.43
CA LYS A 55 6.98 2.32 -12.48
C LYS A 55 7.82 1.27 -11.75
N MET A 56 9.13 1.26 -11.97
CA MET A 56 10.03 0.32 -11.27
C MET A 56 9.98 0.49 -9.75
N LYS A 57 10.07 1.74 -9.26
CA LYS A 57 9.98 2.05 -7.83
C LYS A 57 8.66 1.59 -7.23
N MET A 58 7.55 1.89 -7.90
CA MET A 58 6.20 1.50 -7.45
C MET A 58 6.04 -0.03 -7.46
N THR A 59 6.52 -0.73 -8.49
CA THR A 59 6.52 -2.20 -8.53
C THR A 59 7.35 -2.80 -7.38
N THR A 60 8.51 -2.24 -7.06
CA THR A 60 9.29 -2.68 -5.89
C THR A 60 8.49 -2.53 -4.60
N LEU A 61 7.85 -1.37 -4.39
CA LEU A 61 7.02 -1.12 -3.20
C LEU A 61 5.83 -2.09 -3.12
N VAL A 62 5.17 -2.36 -4.24
CA VAL A 62 4.08 -3.35 -4.31
C VAL A 62 4.57 -4.73 -3.87
N LYS A 63 5.66 -5.22 -4.46
CA LYS A 63 6.22 -6.55 -4.15
C LYS A 63 6.63 -6.67 -2.68
N MET A 64 7.21 -5.61 -2.11
CA MET A 64 7.57 -5.57 -0.69
C MET A 64 6.39 -5.76 0.28
N HIS A 65 5.15 -5.53 -0.16
CA HIS A 65 3.95 -5.72 0.66
C HIS A 65 3.23 -7.03 0.31
N VAL A 66 2.95 -7.25 -0.97
CA VAL A 66 2.19 -8.42 -1.43
C VAL A 66 2.95 -9.72 -1.14
N HIS A 67 4.28 -9.71 -1.21
CA HIS A 67 5.10 -10.92 -1.00
C HIS A 67 5.49 -11.13 0.47
N GLN A 68 4.93 -10.36 1.40
CA GLN A 68 5.13 -10.62 2.83
C GLN A 68 4.46 -11.94 3.25
N ASN A 69 4.88 -12.47 4.39
CA ASN A 69 4.22 -13.60 5.03
C ASN A 69 3.78 -13.22 6.45
N PRO A 70 2.49 -12.97 6.70
CA PRO A 70 1.37 -13.05 5.75
C PRO A 70 1.35 -11.87 4.74
N PRO A 71 0.75 -12.05 3.54
CA PRO A 71 0.64 -11.00 2.54
C PRO A 71 -0.07 -9.74 3.06
N ILE A 72 0.39 -8.58 2.58
CA ILE A 72 -0.31 -7.30 2.73
C ILE A 72 -0.81 -6.89 1.35
N GLY A 73 -2.01 -7.38 1.00
CA GLY A 73 -2.61 -7.25 -0.33
C GLY A 73 -3.70 -6.18 -0.43
N SER A 74 -4.55 -6.34 -1.44
CA SER A 74 -5.60 -5.37 -1.77
C SER A 74 -6.59 -5.13 -0.64
N GLU A 75 -6.75 -6.07 0.31
CA GLU A 75 -7.65 -5.92 1.45
C GLU A 75 -7.26 -4.78 2.40
N TYR A 76 -5.98 -4.38 2.42
CA TYR A 76 -5.51 -3.21 3.19
C TYR A 76 -5.41 -1.95 2.33
N PHE A 77 -4.97 -2.10 1.08
CA PHE A 77 -4.72 -0.95 0.21
C PHE A 77 -6.00 -0.34 -0.38
N GLU A 78 -7.08 -1.11 -0.53
CA GLU A 78 -8.38 -0.60 -0.98
C GLU A 78 -9.00 0.42 -0.01
N PRO A 79 -9.24 0.08 1.27
CA PRO A 79 -9.76 1.06 2.23
C PRO A 79 -8.78 2.21 2.48
N PHE A 80 -7.46 1.96 2.41
CA PHE A 80 -6.47 3.02 2.52
C PHE A 80 -6.63 4.06 1.40
N ALA A 81 -6.64 3.63 0.14
CA ALA A 81 -6.82 4.51 -1.02
C ALA A 81 -8.19 5.21 -0.96
N SER A 82 -9.25 4.49 -0.58
CA SER A 82 -10.60 5.06 -0.47
C SER A 82 -10.70 6.16 0.58
N SER A 83 -9.92 6.09 1.66
CA SER A 83 -9.89 7.13 2.71
C SER A 83 -8.98 8.33 2.39
N SER A 84 -8.22 8.27 1.30
CA SER A 84 -7.17 9.27 1.01
C SER A 84 -7.72 10.63 0.57
N HIS A 85 -8.87 10.68 -0.10
CA HIS A 85 -9.51 11.93 -0.52
C HIS A 85 -9.81 12.83 0.69
N THR A 86 -10.35 12.26 1.77
CA THR A 86 -10.64 12.99 3.01
C THR A 86 -9.37 13.59 3.61
N PHE A 87 -8.27 12.83 3.61
CA PHE A 87 -6.99 13.30 4.11
C PHE A 87 -6.46 14.46 3.27
N ALA A 88 -6.48 14.33 1.94
CA ALA A 88 -6.03 15.38 1.03
C ALA A 88 -6.86 16.67 1.17
N MET A 89 -8.19 16.56 1.24
CA MET A 89 -9.08 17.71 1.44
C MET A 89 -8.77 18.45 2.75
N VAL A 90 -8.67 17.72 3.87
CA VAL A 90 -8.46 18.30 5.19
C VAL A 90 -7.07 18.95 5.32
N ILE A 91 -6.03 18.28 4.82
CA ILE A 91 -4.64 18.78 4.95
C ILE A 91 -4.37 19.94 4.01
N LEU A 92 -4.90 19.89 2.78
CA LEU A 92 -4.68 20.95 1.79
C LEU A 92 -5.66 22.12 1.97
N GLY A 93 -6.78 21.91 2.69
CA GLY A 93 -7.85 22.91 2.81
C GLY A 93 -8.59 23.16 1.49
N LEU A 94 -8.63 22.15 0.62
CA LEU A 94 -9.18 22.24 -0.74
C LEU A 94 -10.44 21.38 -0.89
N PRO A 95 -11.38 21.78 -1.77
CA PRO A 95 -12.58 20.98 -2.04
C PRO A 95 -12.22 19.68 -2.77
N GLU A 96 -13.13 18.70 -2.72
CA GLU A 96 -12.91 17.35 -3.26
C GLU A 96 -12.58 17.35 -4.75
N ASP A 97 -13.26 18.19 -5.52
CA ASP A 97 -13.10 18.31 -6.98
C ASP A 97 -11.87 19.12 -7.40
N HIS A 98 -11.11 19.66 -6.44
CA HIS A 98 -9.90 20.42 -6.75
C HIS A 98 -8.88 19.53 -7.48
N PRO A 99 -8.25 20.02 -8.57
CA PRO A 99 -7.30 19.22 -9.35
C PRO A 99 -6.18 18.57 -8.53
N GLU A 100 -5.68 19.27 -7.51
CA GLU A 100 -4.64 18.77 -6.62
C GLU A 100 -5.12 17.60 -5.74
N VAL A 101 -6.33 17.70 -5.17
CA VAL A 101 -6.94 16.59 -4.42
C VAL A 101 -7.13 15.39 -5.34
N GLN A 102 -7.66 15.62 -6.54
CA GLN A 102 -7.86 14.57 -7.54
C GLN A 102 -6.56 13.94 -8.02
N ALA A 103 -5.45 14.70 -8.09
CA ALA A 103 -4.14 14.16 -8.45
C ALA A 103 -3.63 13.16 -7.41
N TRP A 104 -3.72 13.51 -6.13
CA TRP A 104 -3.33 12.62 -5.03
C TRP A 104 -4.20 11.36 -4.95
N VAL A 105 -5.52 11.52 -5.11
CA VAL A 105 -6.45 10.39 -5.14
C VAL A 105 -6.10 9.44 -6.28
N LYS A 106 -5.92 9.96 -7.51
CA LYS A 106 -5.54 9.16 -8.67
C LYS A 106 -4.21 8.44 -8.47
N PHE A 107 -3.23 9.11 -7.87
CA PHE A 107 -1.92 8.51 -7.57
C PHE A 107 -2.04 7.30 -6.63
N LEU A 108 -2.79 7.44 -5.53
CA LEU A 108 -2.98 6.36 -4.56
C LEU A 108 -3.84 5.20 -5.11
N TYR A 109 -4.86 5.50 -5.91
CA TYR A 109 -5.64 4.48 -6.61
C TYR A 109 -4.79 3.73 -7.65
N ALA A 110 -3.89 4.41 -8.36
CA ALA A 110 -2.97 3.75 -9.28
C ALA A 110 -2.06 2.76 -8.53
N PHE A 111 -1.51 3.15 -7.38
CA PHE A 111 -0.70 2.24 -6.54
C PHE A 111 -1.52 1.04 -6.05
N ARG A 112 -2.72 1.27 -5.53
CA ARG A 112 -3.66 0.21 -5.13
C ARG A 112 -3.93 -0.76 -6.27
N ASN A 113 -4.13 -0.27 -7.50
CA ASN A 113 -4.39 -1.12 -8.65
C ASN A 113 -3.17 -1.98 -9.01
N MET A 114 -1.96 -1.46 -8.83
CA MET A 114 -0.74 -2.25 -8.97
C MET A 114 -0.63 -3.34 -7.89
N VAL A 115 -1.01 -3.05 -6.64
CA VAL A 115 -1.09 -4.06 -5.57
C VAL A 115 -2.03 -5.19 -5.96
N LYS A 116 -3.26 -4.83 -6.37
CA LYS A 116 -4.25 -5.83 -6.80
C LYS A 116 -3.75 -6.68 -7.97
N ALA A 117 -3.11 -6.06 -8.96
CA ALA A 117 -2.59 -6.79 -10.12
C ALA A 117 -1.49 -7.78 -9.74
N GLU A 118 -0.59 -7.42 -8.81
CA GLU A 118 0.45 -8.33 -8.31
C GLU A 118 -0.15 -9.49 -7.50
N GLU A 119 -1.13 -9.19 -6.64
CA GLU A 119 -1.85 -10.21 -5.87
C GLU A 119 -2.60 -11.19 -6.77
N ASP A 120 -3.33 -10.69 -7.77
CA ASP A 120 -4.05 -11.51 -8.75
C ASP A 120 -3.06 -12.37 -9.56
N ALA A 121 -1.87 -11.85 -9.89
CA ALA A 121 -0.81 -12.59 -10.58
C ALA A 121 -0.25 -13.74 -9.73
N LEU A 122 0.04 -13.52 -8.45
CA LEU A 122 0.48 -14.59 -7.54
C LEU A 122 -0.59 -15.67 -7.33
N GLY A 123 -1.86 -15.25 -7.20
CA GLY A 123 -2.98 -16.18 -7.10
C GLY A 123 -3.14 -17.03 -8.36
N GLY A 124 -2.94 -16.41 -9.53
CA GLY A 124 -2.90 -17.09 -10.83
C GLY A 124 -1.73 -18.06 -10.96
N GLU A 125 -0.52 -17.67 -10.55
CA GLU A 125 0.68 -18.51 -10.56
C GLU A 125 0.49 -19.73 -9.65
N ALA A 126 0.03 -19.55 -8.41
CA ALA A 126 -0.26 -20.65 -7.48
C ALA A 126 -1.38 -21.59 -7.99
N ALA A 127 -2.37 -21.05 -8.71
CA ALA A 127 -3.41 -21.85 -9.36
C ALA A 127 -2.86 -22.64 -10.57
N THR A 128 -1.96 -22.05 -11.37
CA THR A 128 -1.30 -22.74 -12.49
C THR A 128 -0.28 -23.79 -12.03
N GLU A 129 0.38 -23.59 -10.89
CA GLU A 129 1.28 -24.57 -10.29
C GLU A 129 0.51 -25.78 -9.75
N LYS A 130 -0.66 -25.55 -9.10
CA LYS A 130 -1.60 -26.63 -8.75
C LYS A 130 -2.21 -27.35 -9.98
N ALA A 131 -2.42 -26.64 -11.08
CA ALA A 131 -2.92 -27.22 -12.32
C ALA A 131 -1.86 -28.03 -13.09
N ARG A 132 -0.56 -27.87 -12.77
CA ARG A 132 0.56 -28.59 -13.39
C ARG A 132 0.91 -29.94 -12.73
N THR A 133 0.14 -30.40 -11.73
CA THR A 133 0.39 -31.69 -11.05
C THR A 133 -0.45 -32.89 -11.52
N CYS A 134 -1.07 -32.83 -12.71
CA CYS A 134 -1.63 -34.02 -13.34
C CYS A 134 -0.98 -34.28 -14.70
N CYS A 135 -0.27 -35.42 -14.79
CA CYS A 135 0.49 -35.97 -15.93
C CYS A 135 1.87 -35.30 -16.10
N THR A 136 3.01 -36.00 -16.04
CA THR A 136 3.38 -37.36 -16.52
C THR A 136 4.84 -37.57 -16.04
N ILE A 137 5.33 -38.69 -15.51
CA ILE A 137 5.70 -39.96 -16.14
C ILE A 137 6.45 -40.80 -15.06
N LEU A 138 6.09 -42.09 -14.97
CA LEU A 138 6.84 -43.26 -14.48
C LEU A 138 7.61 -43.20 -13.14
#